data_AF-W1XNX8-F1
#
_entry.id   AF-W1XNX8-F1
#
_cell.length_a   1.000
_cell.length_b   1.000
_cell.length_c   1.000
_cell.angle_alpha   90.00
_cell.angle_beta   90.00
_cell.angle_gamma   90.00
#
_symmetry.space_group_name_H-M   'P 1'
#
loop_
_entity.id
_entity.type
_entity.pdbx_description
1 polymer ?
#
loop_
_entity_poly.entity_id
_entity_poly.type
_entity_poly.pdbx_seq_one_letter_code
_entity_poly.pdbx_strand_id
1 'polypeptide(L)'
;MELTTRTLPARKHIALVAHDHCKQMLMSWVERHQPLLEQHVLYATGTTGNLISRATGMNVNAMLSGPMGGDQQVGALISGRWLF
;
A
#
# COMPACT_ATOMS: atom_id res chain seq x y z
N MET A 1 0.83 -12.07 -27.58
CA MET A 1 1.62 -11.35 -26.55
C MET A 1 2.69 -12.29 -26.08
N GLU A 2 3.96 -11.89 -26.14
CA GLU A 2 5.04 -12.65 -25.53
C GLU A 2 5.05 -12.41 -24.02
N LEU A 3 5.26 -13.47 -23.25
CA LEU A 3 5.35 -13.40 -21.79
C LEU A 3 6.80 -13.10 -21.39
N THR A 4 6.97 -12.37 -20.29
CA THR A 4 8.27 -12.10 -19.68
C THR A 4 8.21 -12.33 -18.18
N THR A 5 9.36 -12.63 -17.58
CA THR A 5 9.49 -12.87 -16.14
C THR A 5 10.16 -11.71 -15.44
N ARG A 6 9.81 -11.50 -14.18
CA ARG A 6 10.40 -10.47 -13.34
C ARG A 6 10.61 -11.00 -11.92
N THR A 7 11.76 -10.64 -11.33
CA THR A 7 12.06 -10.92 -9.92
C THR A 7 11.61 -9.74 -9.06
N LEU A 8 10.90 -10.02 -7.97
CA LEU A 8 10.57 -9.04 -6.95
C LEU A 8 11.71 -8.97 -5.90
N PRO A 9 12.17 -7.78 -5.49
CA PRO A 9 13.20 -7.66 -4.47
C PRO A 9 12.74 -8.24 -3.13
N ALA A 10 13.65 -8.66 -2.26
CA ALA A 10 13.28 -9.20 -0.94
C ALA A 10 12.43 -8.19 -0.12
N ARG A 11 12.88 -6.92 -0.08
CA ARG A 11 12.13 -5.78 0.45
C ARG A 11 11.08 -5.31 -0.57
N LYS A 12 9.81 -5.54 -0.28
CA LYS A 12 8.70 -5.23 -1.19
C LYS A 12 8.23 -3.78 -1.09
N HIS A 13 7.60 -3.30 -2.15
CA HIS A 13 6.80 -2.08 -2.17
C HIS A 13 5.32 -2.50 -2.15
N ILE A 14 4.60 -2.16 -1.09
CA ILE A 14 3.26 -2.71 -0.80
C ILE A 14 2.26 -1.57 -0.77
N ALA A 15 1.25 -1.61 -1.64
CA ALA A 15 0.12 -0.68 -1.60
C ALA A 15 -1.03 -1.26 -0.77
N LEU A 16 -1.49 -0.51 0.23
CA LEU A 16 -2.58 -0.84 1.14
C LEU A 16 -3.79 0.05 0.83
N VAL A 17 -4.84 -0.53 0.28
CA VAL A 17 -6.05 0.18 -0.17
C VAL A 17 -7.26 -0.48 0.45
N ALA A 18 -8.19 0.31 0.98
CA ALA A 18 -9.44 -0.17 1.56
C ALA A 18 -10.57 0.84 1.40
N HIS A 19 -11.73 0.35 0.95
CA HIS A 19 -13.00 1.07 1.09
C HIS A 19 -13.35 1.27 2.57
N ASP A 20 -14.18 2.27 2.88
CA ASP A 20 -14.45 2.68 4.27
C ASP A 20 -14.89 1.54 5.17
N HIS A 21 -15.77 0.66 4.67
CA HIS A 21 -16.30 -0.46 5.44
C HIS A 21 -15.28 -1.58 5.66
N CYS A 22 -14.16 -1.57 4.92
CA CYS A 22 -13.07 -2.53 5.03
C CYS A 22 -11.88 -1.98 5.84
N LYS A 23 -11.86 -0.68 6.17
CA LYS A 23 -10.72 -0.05 6.84
C LYS A 23 -10.42 -0.69 8.19
N GLN A 24 -11.45 -0.99 8.99
CA GLN A 24 -11.25 -1.63 10.28
C GLN A 24 -10.56 -2.99 10.15
N MET A 25 -10.97 -3.80 9.16
CA MET A 25 -10.36 -5.09 8.87
C MET A 25 -8.90 -4.94 8.43
N LEU A 26 -8.62 -3.98 7.56
CA LEU A 26 -7.25 -3.68 7.12
C LEU A 26 -6.38 -3.21 8.29
N MET A 27 -6.89 -2.34 9.17
CA MET A 27 -6.15 -1.86 10.34
C MET A 27 -5.77 -3.01 11.27
N SER A 28 -6.73 -3.88 11.61
CA SER A 28 -6.44 -5.07 12.45
C SER A 28 -5.45 -6.02 11.78
N TRP A 29 -5.47 -6.14 10.44
CA TRP A 29 -4.48 -6.93 9.71
C TRP A 29 -3.09 -6.29 9.77
N VAL A 30 -3.00 -4.97 9.58
CA VAL A 30 -1.75 -4.21 9.62
C VAL A 30 -1.11 -4.30 11.01
N GLU A 31 -1.86 -4.08 12.08
CA GLU A 31 -1.36 -4.17 13.46
C GLU A 31 -0.81 -5.57 13.77
N ARG A 32 -1.53 -6.62 13.36
CA ARG A 32 -1.09 -8.01 13.55
C ARG A 32 0.23 -8.32 12.85
N HIS A 33 0.48 -7.72 11.68
CA HIS A 33 1.65 -7.99 10.86
C HIS A 33 2.69 -6.86 10.90
N GLN A 34 2.53 -5.88 11.80
CA GLN A 34 3.39 -4.70 11.86
C GLN A 34 4.89 -5.04 11.86
N PRO A 35 5.40 -5.99 12.67
CA PRO A 35 6.82 -6.33 12.68
C PRO A 35 7.37 -6.81 11.32
N LEU A 36 6.51 -7.38 10.47
CA LEU A 36 6.87 -7.80 9.12
C LEU A 36 6.74 -6.65 8.12
N LEU A 37 5.68 -5.86 8.24
CA LEU A 37 5.41 -4.72 7.34
C LEU A 37 6.46 -3.61 7.48
N GLU A 38 7.03 -3.41 8.66
CA GLU A 38 8.13 -2.46 8.91
C GLU A 38 9.39 -2.74 8.09
N GLN A 39 9.56 -3.99 7.62
CA GLN A 39 10.69 -4.39 6.79
C GLN A 39 10.49 -4.02 5.31
N HIS A 40 9.35 -3.43 4.95
CA HIS A 40 8.94 -3.12 3.59
C HIS A 40 8.73 -1.62 3.36
N VAL A 41 8.43 -1.22 2.12
CA VAL A 41 8.04 0.15 1.78
C VAL A 41 6.53 0.17 1.60
N LEU A 42 5.83 0.94 2.42
CA LEU A 42 4.37 0.99 2.41
C LEU A 42 3.87 2.21 1.63
N TYR A 43 2.81 1.99 0.86
CA TYR A 43 2.02 2.99 0.15
C TYR A 43 0.56 2.80 0.54
N ALA A 44 -0.23 3.87 0.59
CA ALA A 44 -1.66 3.75 0.83
C ALA A 44 -2.42 4.96 0.29
N THR A 45 -3.69 4.77 -0.06
CA THR A 45 -4.56 5.87 -0.50
C THR A 45 -5.09 6.68 0.67
N GLY A 46 -5.17 8.00 0.48
CA GLY A 46 -5.84 8.99 1.32
C GLY A 46 -5.94 8.66 2.81
N THR A 47 -7.17 8.41 3.27
CA THR A 47 -7.50 8.18 4.68
C THR A 47 -6.91 6.88 5.23
N THR A 48 -6.73 5.85 4.40
CA THR A 48 -6.13 4.58 4.81
C THR A 48 -4.69 4.76 5.29
N GLY A 49 -3.86 5.48 4.51
CA GLY A 49 -2.47 5.74 4.88
C GLY A 49 -2.36 6.53 6.18
N ASN A 50 -3.18 7.57 6.32
CA ASN A 50 -3.22 8.38 7.53
C ASN A 50 -3.63 7.56 8.78
N LEU A 51 -4.60 6.65 8.66
CA LEU A 51 -5.01 5.79 9.77
C LEU A 51 -3.87 4.84 10.18
N ILE A 52 -3.21 4.21 9.22
CA ILE A 52 -2.09 3.30 9.47
C ILE A 52 -0.95 4.03 10.18
N SER A 53 -0.48 5.16 9.63
CA SER A 53 0.65 5.90 10.21
C SER A 53 0.33 6.40 11.62
N ARG A 54 -0.92 6.83 11.88
CA ARG A 54 -1.34 7.30 13.22
C ARG A 54 -1.43 6.17 14.25
N ALA A 55 -1.93 5.00 13.87
CA ALA A 55 -2.13 3.90 14.79
C ALA A 55 -0.82 3.15 15.10
N THR A 56 0.07 3.04 14.10
CA THR A 56 1.24 2.15 14.19
C THR A 56 2.57 2.89 14.28
N GLY A 57 2.61 4.18 13.92
CA GLY A 57 3.86 4.94 13.78
C GLY A 57 4.68 4.58 12.53
N MET A 58 4.24 3.61 11.72
CA MET A 58 4.94 3.23 10.49
C MET A 58 4.93 4.36 9.46
N ASN A 59 6.02 4.48 8.70
CA ASN A 59 6.08 5.41 7.57
C ASN A 59 5.33 4.83 6.36
N VAL A 60 4.27 5.51 5.94
CA VAL A 60 3.44 5.14 4.78
C VAL A 60 3.42 6.29 3.79
N ASN A 61 3.79 6.01 2.54
CA ASN A 61 3.68 6.95 1.44
C ASN A 61 2.21 7.15 1.08
N ALA A 62 1.63 8.24 1.56
CA ALA A 62 0.24 8.58 1.31
C ALA A 62 0.03 9.08 -0.11
N MET A 63 -0.97 8.52 -0.78
CA MET A 63 -1.46 8.94 -2.09
C MET A 63 -2.78 9.70 -1.93
N LEU A 64 -3.38 10.16 -3.03
CA LEU A 64 -4.74 10.71 -3.00
C LEU A 64 -5.74 9.66 -2.50
N SER A 65 -6.93 10.10 -2.09
CA SER A 65 -8.04 9.15 -1.87
C SER A 65 -8.45 8.51 -3.20
N GLY A 66 -8.97 7.29 -3.16
CA GLY A 66 -9.41 6.57 -4.36
C GLY A 66 -10.29 7.41 -5.29
N PRO A 67 -11.39 8.02 -4.79
CA PRO A 67 -12.27 8.89 -5.59
C PRO A 67 -11.58 10.12 -6.20
N MET A 68 -10.48 10.58 -5.62
CA MET A 68 -9.70 11.73 -6.11
C MET A 68 -8.56 11.31 -7.04
N GLY A 69 -8.49 10.04 -7.45
CA GLY A 69 -7.47 9.52 -8.36
C GLY A 69 -6.37 8.70 -7.70
N GLY A 70 -6.45 8.44 -6.38
CA GLY A 70 -5.45 7.63 -5.67
C GLY A 70 -5.29 6.23 -6.26
N ASP A 71 -6.39 5.61 -6.70
CA ASP A 71 -6.36 4.26 -7.29
C ASP A 71 -5.64 4.27 -8.64
N GLN A 72 -5.76 5.36 -9.40
CA GLN A 72 -5.02 5.53 -10.66
C GLN A 72 -3.52 5.78 -10.40
N GLN A 73 -3.17 6.49 -9.33
CA GLN A 73 -1.77 6.64 -8.93
C GLN A 73 -1.14 5.30 -8.56
N VAL A 74 -1.85 4.45 -7.79
CA VAL A 74 -1.41 3.09 -7.49
C VAL A 74 -1.23 2.29 -8.79
N GLY A 75 -2.23 2.32 -9.68
CA GLY A 75 -2.16 1.64 -10.98
C GLY A 75 -0.95 2.07 -11.82
N ALA A 76 -0.65 3.38 -11.85
CA ALA A 76 0.52 3.92 -12.53
C ALA A 76 1.85 3.43 -11.92
N LEU A 77 1.92 3.27 -10.59
CA LEU A 77 3.11 2.70 -9.95
C LEU A 77 3.27 1.20 -10.23
N ILE A 78 2.17 0.45 -10.35
CA ILE A 78 2.20 -0.97 -10.74
C ILE A 78 2.71 -1.11 -12.17
N SER A 79 2.05 -0.45 -13.14
CA SER A 79 2.42 -0.55 -14.56
C SER A 79 3.80 0.06 -14.85
N GLY A 80 4.12 1.16 -14.13
CA GLY A 80 5.40 1.85 -14.18
C GLY A 80 6.54 1.16 -13.43
N ARG A 81 6.29 0.00 -12.81
CA ARG A 81 7.31 -0.87 -12.21
C ARG A 81 7.94 -0.35 -10.91
N TRP A 82 7.26 0.57 -10.24
CA TRP A 82 7.68 1.17 -8.97
C TRP A 82 7.25 0.39 -7.73
N LEU A 83 6.17 -0.41 -7.79
CA LEU A 83 5.70 -1.25 -6.66
C LEU A 83 6.31 -2.66 -6.61
N PHE A 84 7.48 -2.83 -7.19
CA PHE A 84 7.79 -4.05 -7.89
C PHE A 84 9.29 -4.29 -7.80
#